data_AF-A0A1U7AE92-F1
#
_entry.id   AF-A0A1U7AE92-F1
#
_cell.length_a   1.000
_cell.length_b   1.000
_cell.length_c   1.000
_cell.angle_alpha   90.00
_cell.angle_beta   90.00
_cell.angle_gamma   90.00
#
_symmetry.space_group_name_H-M   'P 1'
#
loop_
_entity.id
_entity.type
_entity.pdbx_description
1 polymer ?
#
loop_
_entity_poly.entity_id
_entity_poly.type
_entity_poly.pdbx_seq_one_letter_code
_entity_poly.pdbx_strand_id
1 'polypeptide(L)'
;MSSPTYQSEWEDQSVPHWFYQDLAELHRQKREKQATLIGGLPTSCAQALHTHGIWMKHNVLPKEFFKRLKFEAFDYFVGQRDKNKRLLSNWHKSQSFTLPLHYTNLLRQPFLQSAITDCFIPMPLQYAAGRKAKPEYELEAMAQCAPSFAFGADKNSSAPFAIDHNAETPGATALLFLENITAEDGTLFYIPGSHRMTESRIYWEYQRRLEEENQEEEYEVPMTRLSDLQELDLPPLLPLAR
;
A
#
# COMPACT_ATOMS: atom_id res chain seq x y z
N MET A 1 21.14 -9.32 37.54
CA MET A 1 19.82 -9.28 36.88
C MET A 1 20.08 -9.57 35.41
N SER A 2 19.82 -10.80 35.00
CA SER A 2 20.08 -11.27 33.64
C SER A 2 18.88 -10.93 32.78
N SER A 3 19.09 -10.19 31.69
CA SER A 3 18.04 -9.91 30.69
C SER A 3 17.56 -11.23 30.09
N PRO A 4 16.24 -11.44 29.89
CA PRO A 4 15.77 -12.61 29.18
C PRO A 4 16.15 -12.47 27.71
N THR A 5 17.02 -13.37 27.24
CA THR A 5 17.27 -13.58 25.82
C THR A 5 15.96 -14.06 25.22
N TYR A 6 15.30 -13.22 24.43
CA TYR A 6 14.13 -13.63 23.64
C TYR A 6 14.67 -14.54 22.54
N GLN A 7 14.75 -15.84 22.81
CA GLN A 7 14.98 -16.84 21.77
C GLN A 7 13.71 -16.89 20.95
N SER A 8 13.79 -16.28 19.77
CA SER A 8 12.93 -16.49 18.62
C SER A 8 12.47 -17.96 18.57
N GLU A 9 11.18 -18.25 18.76
CA GLU A 9 10.60 -19.62 18.70
C GLU A 9 10.73 -20.29 17.32
N TRP A 10 11.44 -19.63 16.40
CA TRP A 10 11.51 -19.86 14.97
C TRP A 10 12.74 -20.71 14.54
N GLU A 11 13.50 -21.29 15.47
CA GLU A 11 14.81 -21.91 15.18
C GLU A 11 14.77 -23.28 14.45
N ASP A 12 13.61 -23.94 14.28
CA ASP A 12 13.58 -25.36 13.82
C ASP A 12 12.99 -25.61 12.42
N GLN A 13 12.67 -24.56 11.64
CA GLN A 13 12.22 -24.71 10.25
C GLN A 13 13.11 -23.93 9.29
N SER A 14 14.03 -24.64 8.63
CA SER A 14 14.82 -24.04 7.55
C SER A 14 13.91 -23.70 6.37
N VAL A 15 13.94 -22.45 5.90
CA VAL A 15 13.28 -22.04 4.66
C VAL A 15 13.78 -22.92 3.50
N PRO A 16 12.91 -23.58 2.73
CA PRO A 16 13.32 -24.39 1.60
C PRO A 16 14.12 -23.57 0.59
N HIS A 17 15.15 -24.19 0.03
CA HIS A 17 16.05 -23.52 -0.91
C HIS A 17 15.32 -22.92 -2.12
N TRP A 18 14.30 -23.60 -2.64
CA TRP A 18 13.51 -23.12 -3.77
C TRP A 18 12.76 -21.82 -3.43
N PHE A 19 12.17 -21.71 -2.24
CA PHE A 19 11.42 -20.51 -1.84
C PHE A 19 12.35 -19.30 -1.71
N TYR A 20 13.53 -19.53 -1.12
CA TYR A 20 14.57 -18.52 -1.04
C TYR A 20 15.03 -18.07 -2.43
N GLN A 21 15.31 -19.02 -3.33
CA GLN A 21 15.76 -18.73 -4.69
C GLN A 21 14.72 -17.93 -5.47
N ASP A 22 13.46 -18.33 -5.41
CA ASP A 22 12.37 -17.69 -6.17
C ASP A 22 12.15 -16.24 -5.72
N LEU A 23 12.05 -15.98 -4.42
CA LEU A 23 11.91 -14.61 -3.90
C LEU A 23 13.17 -13.78 -4.15
N ALA A 24 14.36 -14.34 -3.94
CA ALA A 24 15.61 -13.62 -4.18
C ALA A 24 15.77 -13.24 -5.66
N GLU A 25 15.43 -14.15 -6.57
CA GLU A 25 15.43 -13.93 -8.01
C GLU A 25 14.45 -12.84 -8.41
N LEU A 26 13.20 -12.93 -7.93
CA LEU A 26 12.15 -11.95 -8.21
C LEU A 26 12.56 -10.54 -7.80
N HIS A 27 13.12 -10.38 -6.59
CA HIS A 27 13.60 -9.08 -6.10
C HIS A 27 14.90 -8.64 -6.77
N ARG A 28 15.74 -9.56 -7.25
CA ARG A 28 16.90 -9.23 -8.10
C ARG A 28 16.43 -8.63 -9.43
N GLN A 29 15.50 -9.28 -10.12
CA GLN A 29 14.92 -8.79 -11.38
C GLN A 29 14.27 -7.41 -11.19
N LYS A 30 13.52 -7.22 -10.09
CA LYS A 30 12.96 -5.91 -9.72
C LYS A 30 14.05 -4.82 -9.64
N ARG A 31 15.16 -5.10 -8.95
CA ARG A 31 16.29 -4.15 -8.80
C ARG A 31 17.01 -3.86 -10.11
N GLU A 32 17.21 -4.87 -10.95
CA GLU A 32 17.80 -4.69 -12.29
C GLU A 32 16.92 -3.76 -13.14
N LYS A 33 15.59 -3.93 -13.12
CA LYS A 33 14.67 -3.03 -13.82
C LYS A 33 14.68 -1.62 -13.22
N GLN A 34 14.71 -1.49 -11.89
CA GLN A 34 14.87 -0.19 -11.22
C GLN A 34 16.12 0.55 -11.69
N ALA A 35 17.26 -0.15 -11.84
CA ALA A 35 18.50 0.46 -12.33
C ALA A 35 18.35 1.03 -13.75
N THR A 36 17.54 0.41 -14.62
CA THR A 36 17.27 0.95 -15.97
C THR A 36 16.31 2.14 -15.97
N LEU A 37 15.52 2.31 -14.91
CA LEU A 37 14.48 3.35 -14.80
C LEU A 37 14.95 4.59 -14.03
N ILE A 38 16.01 4.45 -13.22
CA ILE A 38 16.44 5.48 -12.27
C ILE A 38 16.78 6.82 -12.94
N GLY A 39 17.30 6.80 -14.17
CA GLY A 39 17.75 8.00 -14.89
C GLY A 39 16.63 8.98 -15.26
N GLY A 40 15.36 8.55 -15.21
CA GLY A 40 14.23 9.44 -15.48
C GLY A 40 13.63 10.10 -14.22
N LEU A 41 14.08 9.71 -13.02
CA LEU A 41 13.47 10.16 -11.76
C LEU A 41 14.17 11.40 -11.19
N PRO A 42 13.41 12.28 -10.50
CA PRO A 42 14.02 13.24 -9.58
C PRO A 42 14.89 12.51 -8.54
N THR A 43 16.07 13.06 -8.23
CA THR A 43 17.00 12.46 -7.27
C THR A 43 16.35 12.19 -5.90
N SER A 44 15.52 13.13 -5.42
CA SER A 44 14.78 12.97 -4.16
C SER A 44 13.76 11.82 -4.20
N CYS A 45 13.15 11.58 -5.36
CA CYS A 45 12.23 10.46 -5.58
C CYS A 45 12.99 9.13 -5.53
N ALA A 46 14.07 9.01 -6.30
CA ALA A 46 14.89 7.80 -6.33
C ALA A 46 15.45 7.46 -4.93
N GLN A 47 15.97 8.46 -4.21
CA GLN A 47 16.50 8.28 -2.86
C GLN A 47 15.41 7.85 -1.86
N ALA A 48 14.23 8.49 -1.89
CA ALA A 48 13.14 8.17 -0.98
C ALA A 48 12.59 6.75 -1.23
N LEU A 49 12.34 6.38 -2.48
CA LEU A 49 11.88 5.04 -2.84
C LEU A 49 12.92 3.96 -2.52
N HIS A 50 14.20 4.22 -2.77
CA HIS A 50 15.27 3.29 -2.41
C HIS A 50 15.40 3.08 -0.90
N THR A 51 15.35 4.18 -0.13
CA THR A 51 15.63 4.15 1.31
C THR A 51 14.41 3.70 2.11
N HIS A 52 13.25 4.29 1.83
CA HIS A 52 12.05 4.16 2.64
C HIS A 52 10.94 3.33 1.97
N GLY A 53 11.03 3.07 0.67
CA GLY A 53 9.97 2.36 -0.08
C GLY A 53 8.78 3.24 -0.46
N ILE A 54 8.77 4.49 0.00
CA ILE A 54 7.69 5.47 -0.23
C ILE A 54 8.29 6.81 -0.67
N TRP A 55 7.56 7.55 -1.48
CA TRP A 55 7.88 8.93 -1.83
C TRP A 55 6.62 9.80 -1.75
N MET A 56 6.70 10.87 -0.96
CA MET A 56 5.61 11.83 -0.79
C MET A 56 5.95 13.12 -1.55
N LYS A 57 5.00 13.58 -2.36
CA LYS A 57 5.12 14.85 -3.10
C LYS A 57 3.89 15.72 -2.83
N HIS A 58 4.11 16.83 -2.14
CA HIS A 58 3.07 17.82 -1.91
C HIS A 58 2.82 18.66 -3.15
N ASN A 59 1.58 19.13 -3.32
CA ASN A 59 1.18 20.04 -4.40
C ASN A 59 1.57 19.52 -5.79
N VAL A 60 1.38 18.22 -6.02
CA VAL A 60 1.75 17.57 -7.30
C VAL A 60 0.95 18.11 -8.49
N LEU A 61 -0.25 18.65 -8.25
CA LEU A 61 -1.10 19.28 -9.25
C LEU A 61 -1.21 20.80 -9.03
N PRO A 62 -1.31 21.60 -10.11
CA PRO A 62 -1.65 23.01 -10.00
C PRO A 62 -2.99 23.21 -9.27
N LYS A 63 -3.07 24.22 -8.40
CA LYS A 63 -4.25 24.47 -7.55
C LYS A 63 -5.58 24.51 -8.31
N GLU A 64 -5.61 25.17 -9.46
CA GLU A 64 -6.83 25.27 -10.27
C GLU A 64 -7.18 23.96 -10.97
N PHE A 65 -6.18 23.18 -11.38
CA PHE A 65 -6.40 21.84 -11.91
C PHE A 65 -6.96 20.92 -10.82
N PHE A 66 -6.36 20.95 -9.63
CA PHE A 66 -6.80 20.16 -8.49
C PHE A 66 -8.26 20.43 -8.11
N LYS A 67 -8.68 21.70 -8.04
CA LYS A 67 -10.08 22.05 -7.75
C LYS A 67 -11.05 21.45 -8.76
N ARG A 68 -10.72 21.50 -10.05
CA ARG A 68 -11.56 20.96 -11.13
C ARG A 68 -11.57 19.43 -11.11
N LEU A 69 -10.42 18.80 -10.92
CA LEU A 69 -10.31 17.36 -10.75
C LEU A 69 -11.15 16.86 -9.58
N LYS A 70 -11.06 17.52 -8.42
CA LYS A 70 -11.85 17.19 -7.24
C LYS A 70 -13.35 17.26 -7.52
N PHE A 71 -13.79 18.32 -8.20
CA PHE A 71 -15.20 18.46 -8.58
C PHE A 71 -15.65 17.33 -9.53
N GLU A 72 -14.87 17.01 -10.56
CA GLU A 72 -15.21 15.91 -11.49
C GLU A 72 -15.20 14.55 -10.82
N ALA A 73 -14.24 14.28 -9.92
CA ALA A 73 -14.18 13.06 -9.15
C ALA A 73 -15.44 12.89 -8.29
N PHE A 74 -15.85 13.95 -7.60
CA PHE A 74 -17.06 13.94 -6.79
C PHE A 74 -18.33 13.80 -7.63
N ASP A 75 -18.45 14.52 -8.75
CA ASP A 75 -19.60 14.43 -9.65
C ASP A 75 -19.71 13.03 -10.28
N TYR A 76 -18.60 12.46 -10.75
CA TYR A 76 -18.55 11.08 -11.25
C TYR A 76 -19.00 10.10 -10.17
N PHE A 77 -18.49 10.26 -8.96
CA PHE A 77 -18.86 9.44 -7.82
C PHE A 77 -20.36 9.47 -7.53
N VAL A 78 -20.94 10.67 -7.41
CA VAL A 78 -22.38 10.87 -7.18
C VAL A 78 -23.20 10.31 -8.34
N GLY A 79 -22.78 10.54 -9.59
CA GLY A 79 -23.46 9.99 -10.76
C GLY A 79 -23.47 8.46 -10.80
N GLN A 80 -22.40 7.82 -10.33
CA GLN A 80 -22.32 6.36 -10.23
C GLN A 80 -23.10 5.82 -9.04
N ARG A 81 -23.14 6.57 -7.94
CA ARG A 81 -23.96 6.29 -6.76
C ARG A 81 -25.45 6.21 -7.10
N ASP A 82 -25.97 7.18 -7.84
CA ASP A 82 -27.40 7.26 -8.17
C ASP A 82 -27.84 6.13 -9.12
N LYS A 83 -26.93 5.67 -9.97
CA LYS A 83 -27.14 4.49 -10.85
C LYS A 83 -27.08 3.17 -10.08
N ASN A 84 -26.39 3.13 -8.95
CA ASN A 84 -26.13 1.91 -8.19
C ASN A 84 -26.74 1.96 -6.79
N LYS A 85 -28.07 2.03 -6.70
CA LYS A 85 -28.82 2.06 -5.42
C LYS A 85 -28.49 0.90 -4.46
N ARG A 86 -28.08 -0.25 -4.99
CA ARG A 86 -27.65 -1.44 -4.19
C ARG A 86 -26.25 -1.26 -3.57
N LEU A 87 -25.39 -0.43 -4.17
CA LEU A 87 -24.06 -0.13 -3.62
C LEU A 87 -24.16 0.82 -2.41
N LEU A 88 -25.18 1.69 -2.39
CA LEU A 88 -25.44 2.61 -1.27
C LEU A 88 -25.95 1.94 0.00
N SER A 89 -26.71 0.83 -0.09
CA SER A 89 -27.30 0.19 1.10
C SER A 89 -26.24 -0.33 2.07
N ASN A 90 -25.01 -0.55 1.59
CA ASN A 90 -23.89 -1.06 2.37
C ASN A 90 -22.86 0.04 2.71
N TRP A 91 -23.05 1.29 2.29
CA TRP A 91 -22.12 2.38 2.56
C TRP A 91 -21.84 2.57 4.06
N HIS A 92 -22.87 2.46 4.89
CA HIS A 92 -22.73 2.55 6.35
C HIS A 92 -22.03 1.34 6.98
N LYS A 93 -21.77 0.27 6.21
CA LYS A 93 -21.10 -0.96 6.65
C LYS A 93 -19.70 -1.12 6.04
N SER A 94 -19.43 -0.51 4.89
CA SER A 94 -18.14 -0.57 4.20
C SER A 94 -17.25 0.61 4.60
N GLN A 95 -16.02 0.32 5.07
CA GLN A 95 -15.03 1.32 5.47
C GLN A 95 -14.47 2.11 4.26
N SER A 96 -14.53 1.54 3.05
CA SER A 96 -14.20 2.24 1.81
C SER A 96 -15.03 1.73 0.63
N PHE A 97 -15.03 2.51 -0.45
CA PHE A 97 -15.72 2.22 -1.69
C PHE A 97 -14.90 2.64 -2.89
N THR A 98 -14.69 1.69 -3.80
CA THR A 98 -13.78 1.84 -4.92
C THR A 98 -14.53 1.80 -6.25
N LEU A 99 -14.25 2.77 -7.12
CA LEU A 99 -14.78 2.87 -8.47
C LEU A 99 -13.65 2.73 -9.50
N PRO A 100 -13.64 1.68 -10.33
CA PRO A 100 -12.65 1.56 -11.38
C PRO A 100 -12.80 2.68 -12.42
N LEU A 101 -11.67 3.22 -12.87
CA LEU A 101 -11.59 4.30 -13.85
C LEU A 101 -11.11 3.74 -15.19
N HIS A 102 -12.05 3.49 -16.10
CA HIS A 102 -11.74 3.10 -17.48
C HIS A 102 -11.75 4.31 -18.40
N TYR A 103 -10.73 4.41 -19.26
CA TYR A 103 -10.60 5.51 -20.22
C TYR A 103 -11.87 5.77 -21.04
N THR A 104 -12.57 4.72 -21.47
CA THR A 104 -13.82 4.82 -22.26
C THR A 104 -14.95 5.48 -21.49
N ASN A 105 -14.95 5.38 -20.16
CA ASN A 105 -15.99 5.91 -19.30
C ASN A 105 -15.70 7.37 -18.89
N LEU A 106 -14.49 7.86 -19.18
CA LEU A 106 -13.98 9.17 -18.76
C LEU A 106 -14.02 10.24 -19.85
N LEU A 107 -14.61 9.95 -21.01
CA LEU A 107 -14.73 10.92 -22.11
C LEU A 107 -15.50 12.21 -21.72
N ARG A 108 -16.25 12.18 -20.61
CA ARG A 108 -17.00 13.33 -20.09
C ARG A 108 -16.33 13.99 -18.87
N GLN A 109 -15.17 13.51 -18.45
CA GLN A 109 -14.42 13.98 -17.29
C GLN A 109 -12.98 14.31 -17.70
N PRO A 110 -12.77 15.41 -18.44
CA PRO A 110 -11.46 15.74 -19.01
C PRO A 110 -10.35 15.91 -17.96
N PHE A 111 -10.64 16.35 -16.74
CA PHE A 111 -9.62 16.50 -15.69
C PHE A 111 -9.26 15.13 -15.08
N LEU A 112 -10.24 14.25 -14.84
CA LEU A 112 -9.96 12.86 -14.45
C LEU A 112 -9.15 12.12 -15.52
N GLN A 113 -9.56 12.24 -16.78
CA GLN A 113 -8.86 11.65 -17.91
C GLN A 113 -7.42 12.18 -18.00
N SER A 114 -7.23 13.49 -17.86
CA SER A 114 -5.90 14.11 -17.84
C SER A 114 -5.06 13.58 -16.68
N ALA A 115 -5.61 13.50 -15.46
CA ALA A 115 -4.87 13.03 -14.29
C ALA A 115 -4.33 11.60 -14.45
N ILE A 116 -5.08 10.69 -15.06
CA ILE A 116 -4.63 9.30 -15.29
C ILE A 116 -3.71 9.16 -16.52
N THR A 117 -3.70 10.14 -17.43
CA THR A 117 -2.84 10.12 -18.63
C THR A 117 -1.58 10.97 -18.50
N ASP A 118 -1.49 11.79 -17.45
CA ASP A 118 -0.36 12.68 -17.23
C ASP A 118 0.93 11.93 -16.92
N CYS A 119 2.05 12.54 -17.30
CA CYS A 119 3.40 11.99 -17.22
C CYS A 119 3.95 11.87 -15.79
N PHE A 120 3.31 12.52 -14.80
CA PHE A 120 3.84 12.59 -13.44
C PHE A 120 3.75 11.27 -12.66
N ILE A 121 2.75 10.44 -12.96
CA ILE A 121 2.44 9.23 -12.19
C ILE A 121 3.19 7.98 -12.70
N PRO A 122 3.31 7.73 -14.02
CA PRO A 122 3.80 6.44 -14.49
C PRO A 122 5.23 6.12 -14.09
N MET A 123 6.14 7.10 -14.12
CA MET A 123 7.57 6.79 -13.98
C MET A 123 8.00 6.44 -12.55
N PRO A 124 7.66 7.21 -11.51
CA PRO A 124 7.90 6.80 -10.11
C PRO A 124 7.23 5.47 -9.76
N LEU A 125 6.01 5.25 -10.27
CA LEU A 125 5.25 4.03 -10.03
C LEU A 125 5.90 2.81 -10.69
N GLN A 126 6.34 2.93 -11.94
CA GLN A 126 7.06 1.88 -12.66
C GLN A 126 8.40 1.56 -12.01
N TYR A 127 9.12 2.57 -11.50
CA TYR A 127 10.33 2.35 -10.72
C TYR A 127 10.04 1.62 -9.41
N ALA A 128 9.07 2.08 -8.62
CA ALA A 128 8.72 1.43 -7.35
C ALA A 128 8.31 -0.04 -7.56
N ALA A 129 7.54 -0.33 -8.63
CA ALA A 129 7.14 -1.69 -9.00
C ALA A 129 8.27 -2.50 -9.65
N GLY A 130 9.33 -1.86 -10.15
CA GLY A 130 10.40 -2.51 -10.91
C GLY A 130 9.92 -3.11 -12.24
N ARG A 131 8.90 -2.54 -12.88
CA ARG A 131 8.38 -3.00 -14.17
C ARG A 131 7.77 -1.87 -14.98
N LYS A 132 7.89 -1.97 -16.31
CA LYS A 132 7.18 -1.08 -17.25
C LYS A 132 5.80 -1.67 -17.54
N ALA A 133 4.82 -1.31 -16.72
CA ALA A 133 3.43 -1.70 -16.91
C ALA A 133 2.54 -0.45 -17.00
N LYS A 134 1.38 -0.61 -17.61
CA LYS A 134 0.31 0.38 -17.55
C LYS A 134 -0.38 0.25 -16.17
N PRO A 135 -0.52 1.34 -15.40
CA PRO A 135 -1.24 1.28 -14.13
C PRO A 135 -2.73 1.00 -14.34
N GLU A 136 -3.33 0.35 -13.35
CA GLU A 136 -4.77 0.40 -13.15
C GLU A 136 -5.10 1.64 -12.33
N TYR A 137 -6.26 2.24 -12.60
CA TYR A 137 -6.68 3.49 -11.98
C TYR A 137 -8.05 3.30 -11.37
N GLU A 138 -8.19 3.77 -10.14
CA GLU A 138 -9.42 3.65 -9.36
C GLU A 138 -9.64 4.95 -8.60
N LEU A 139 -10.91 5.29 -8.38
CA LEU A 139 -11.33 6.34 -7.47
C LEU A 139 -11.88 5.67 -6.22
N GLU A 140 -11.16 5.80 -5.12
CA GLU A 140 -11.61 5.32 -3.82
C GLU A 140 -12.17 6.46 -2.98
N ALA A 141 -13.34 6.24 -2.40
CA ALA A 141 -13.89 7.07 -1.35
C ALA A 141 -13.89 6.25 -0.06
N MET A 142 -13.08 6.68 0.90
CA MET A 142 -13.00 6.05 2.21
C MET A 142 -13.97 6.76 3.15
N ALA A 143 -14.79 5.99 3.88
CA ALA A 143 -15.56 6.54 4.97
C ALA A 143 -14.59 6.90 6.09
N GLN A 144 -14.68 8.13 6.63
CA GLN A 144 -13.91 8.52 7.82
C GLN A 144 -14.36 7.64 9.00
N CYS A 145 -13.64 6.55 9.22
CA CYS A 145 -13.79 5.75 10.44
C CYS A 145 -12.87 6.36 11.48
N ALA A 146 -13.41 7.25 12.32
CA ALA A 146 -12.76 7.63 13.56
C ALA A 146 -13.17 6.64 14.66
N PRO A 147 -12.31 5.68 15.03
CA PRO A 147 -12.11 5.38 16.43
C PRO A 147 -10.93 6.25 16.89
N SER A 148 -11.14 7.03 17.95
CA SER A 148 -10.07 7.63 18.73
C SER A 148 -9.12 6.53 19.21
N PHE A 149 -8.03 6.33 18.48
CA PHE A 149 -7.04 5.29 18.75
C PHE A 149 -6.06 5.77 19.82
N ALA A 150 -5.98 5.02 20.92
CA ALA A 150 -4.92 5.15 21.90
C ALA A 150 -3.95 3.98 21.74
N PHE A 151 -2.67 4.27 21.49
CA PHE A 151 -1.62 3.27 21.57
C PHE A 151 -1.53 2.76 23.01
N GLY A 152 -2.10 1.58 23.28
CA GLY A 152 -1.94 0.88 24.55
C GLY A 152 -3.25 0.53 25.23
N ALA A 153 -3.73 -0.70 25.01
CA ALA A 153 -4.61 -1.35 25.97
C ALA A 153 -4.38 -2.87 26.00
N ASP A 154 -4.20 -3.54 24.85
CA ASP A 154 -4.11 -5.00 24.84
C ASP A 154 -2.96 -5.54 23.98
N LYS A 155 -2.08 -6.34 24.60
CA LYS A 155 -0.94 -7.02 23.94
C LYS A 155 -1.34 -8.08 22.92
N ASN A 156 -2.62 -8.49 22.92
CA ASN A 156 -3.21 -9.46 21.99
C ASN A 156 -4.20 -8.81 21.00
N SER A 157 -4.25 -7.48 20.90
CA SER A 157 -5.12 -6.80 19.95
C SER A 157 -4.61 -7.03 18.53
N SER A 158 -5.47 -7.57 17.65
CA SER A 158 -5.30 -7.40 16.21
C SER A 158 -5.09 -5.91 15.89
N ALA A 159 -4.29 -5.62 14.87
CA ALA A 159 -4.17 -4.25 14.40
C ALA A 159 -5.58 -3.75 14.03
N PRO A 160 -6.00 -2.54 14.44
CA PRO A 160 -7.30 -1.99 14.04
C PRO A 160 -7.35 -1.60 12.56
N PHE A 161 -6.29 -1.88 11.81
CA PHE A 161 -6.10 -1.66 10.39
C PHE A 161 -5.50 -2.92 9.76
N ALA A 162 -5.84 -3.19 8.50
CA ALA A 162 -5.15 -4.20 7.73
C ALA A 162 -3.71 -3.74 7.44
N ILE A 163 -2.74 -4.61 7.71
CA ILE A 163 -1.35 -4.40 7.29
C ILE A 163 -1.19 -5.10 5.94
N ASP A 164 -1.15 -4.31 4.87
CA ASP A 164 -0.94 -4.81 3.51
C ASP A 164 0.56 -5.01 3.23
N HIS A 165 0.90 -6.19 2.70
CA HIS A 165 2.22 -6.51 2.19
C HIS A 165 2.10 -7.61 1.13
N ASN A 166 2.98 -7.58 0.13
CA ASN A 166 3.04 -8.64 -0.87
C ASN A 166 4.47 -8.79 -1.40
N ALA A 167 5.18 -9.82 -0.93
CA ALA A 167 6.54 -10.11 -1.36
C ALA A 167 6.63 -10.86 -2.69
N GLU A 168 5.62 -11.71 -2.97
CA GLU A 168 5.57 -12.62 -4.13
C GLU A 168 5.10 -11.92 -5.41
N THR A 169 4.47 -10.74 -5.31
CA THR A 169 4.09 -9.92 -6.47
C THR A 169 4.55 -8.47 -6.33
N PRO A 170 5.76 -8.13 -6.80
CA PRO A 170 6.28 -6.77 -6.80
C PRO A 170 5.33 -5.79 -7.51
N GLY A 171 4.60 -5.04 -6.69
CA GLY A 171 3.70 -3.98 -7.11
C GLY A 171 4.14 -2.62 -6.56
N ALA A 172 3.41 -1.60 -6.95
CA ALA A 172 3.44 -0.30 -6.29
C ALA A 172 2.09 0.37 -6.53
N THR A 173 1.71 1.21 -5.57
CA THR A 173 0.46 1.98 -5.59
C THR A 173 0.80 3.46 -5.43
N ALA A 174 0.16 4.31 -6.22
CA ALA A 174 0.26 5.76 -6.07
C ALA A 174 -1.09 6.29 -5.60
N LEU A 175 -1.09 7.04 -4.50
CA LEU A 175 -2.29 7.63 -3.93
C LEU A 175 -2.29 9.14 -4.16
N LEU A 176 -3.35 9.63 -4.80
CA LEU A 176 -3.61 11.06 -4.97
C LEU A 176 -4.78 11.46 -4.08
N PHE A 177 -4.50 12.14 -2.98
CA PHE A 177 -5.54 12.60 -2.06
C PHE A 177 -6.26 13.82 -2.63
N LEU A 178 -7.58 13.71 -2.77
CA LEU A 178 -8.48 14.79 -3.21
C LEU A 178 -9.10 15.57 -2.05
N GLU A 179 -8.95 15.06 -0.83
CA GLU A 179 -9.32 15.69 0.43
C GLU A 179 -8.08 15.87 1.31
N ASN A 180 -8.18 16.76 2.29
CA ASN A 180 -7.17 16.86 3.32
C ASN A 180 -7.33 15.67 4.27
N ILE A 181 -6.24 14.96 4.54
CA ILE A 181 -6.24 13.81 5.46
C ILE A 181 -5.37 14.14 6.65
N THR A 182 -5.95 14.08 7.83
CA THR A 182 -5.25 14.24 9.10
C THR A 182 -5.06 12.90 9.80
N ALA A 183 -4.17 12.84 10.78
CA ALA A 183 -3.96 11.64 11.60
C ALA A 183 -5.28 11.12 12.22
N GLU A 184 -6.19 12.02 12.57
CA GLU A 184 -7.49 11.74 13.19
C GLU A 184 -8.49 11.11 12.21
N ASP A 185 -8.29 11.28 10.90
CA ASP A 185 -9.17 10.72 9.86
C ASP A 185 -8.92 9.23 9.58
N GLY A 186 -8.09 8.55 10.38
CA GLY A 186 -7.64 7.19 10.09
C GLY A 186 -6.56 7.17 9.01
N THR A 187 -5.52 8.01 9.20
CA THR A 187 -4.39 8.15 8.27
C THR A 187 -3.75 6.80 7.93
N LEU A 188 -3.35 6.64 6.65
CA LEU A 188 -2.50 5.53 6.23
C LEU A 188 -1.16 5.60 6.94
N PHE A 189 -0.65 4.45 7.36
CA PHE A 189 0.67 4.35 7.94
C PHE A 189 1.60 3.56 7.03
N TYR A 190 2.91 3.79 7.18
CA TYR A 190 3.92 3.02 6.48
C TYR A 190 5.11 2.73 7.40
N ILE A 191 5.86 1.69 7.06
CA ILE A 191 7.08 1.31 7.77
C ILE A 191 8.26 1.56 6.85
N PRO A 192 9.12 2.55 7.13
CA PRO A 192 10.26 2.85 6.27
C PRO A 192 11.14 1.62 6.05
N GLY A 193 11.38 1.27 4.79
CA GLY A 193 12.32 0.19 4.46
C GLY A 193 11.73 -1.23 4.51
N SER A 194 10.45 -1.39 4.86
CA SER A 194 9.78 -2.71 4.88
C SER A 194 9.69 -3.38 3.51
N HIS A 195 9.91 -2.63 2.43
CA HIS A 195 9.97 -3.13 1.06
C HIS A 195 11.22 -3.95 0.73
N ARG A 196 12.20 -4.01 1.64
CA ARG A 196 13.48 -4.70 1.44
C ARG A 196 13.35 -6.18 1.78
N MET A 197 13.78 -7.02 0.84
CA MET A 197 13.83 -8.47 1.02
C MET A 197 15.12 -8.89 1.74
N THR A 198 15.13 -8.79 3.07
CA THR A 198 16.20 -9.33 3.94
C THR A 198 16.02 -10.82 4.19
N GLU A 199 17.03 -11.51 4.71
CA GLU A 199 16.91 -12.93 5.08
C GLU A 199 15.79 -13.16 6.11
N SER A 200 15.73 -12.32 7.15
CA SER A 200 14.66 -12.34 8.15
C SER A 200 13.28 -12.11 7.51
N ARG A 201 13.19 -11.24 6.49
CA ARG A 201 11.93 -11.04 5.75
C ARG A 201 11.53 -12.28 4.96
N ILE A 202 12.47 -12.91 4.23
CA ILE A 202 12.19 -14.15 3.47
C ILE A 202 11.71 -15.25 4.41
N TYR A 203 12.36 -15.41 5.56
CA TYR A 203 11.95 -16.36 6.58
C TYR A 203 10.52 -16.11 7.04
N TRP A 204 10.21 -14.86 7.39
CA TRP A 204 8.89 -14.47 7.85
C TRP A 204 7.81 -14.70 6.78
N GLU A 205 8.06 -14.35 5.52
CA GLU A 205 7.14 -14.62 4.40
C GLU A 205 6.86 -16.12 4.24
N TYR A 206 7.89 -16.96 4.40
CA TYR A 206 7.72 -18.41 4.35
C TYR A 206 6.81 -18.92 5.47
N GLN A 207 6.96 -18.40 6.69
CA GLN A 207 6.10 -18.75 7.81
C GLN A 207 4.66 -18.29 7.60
N ARG A 208 4.44 -17.08 7.07
CA ARG A 208 3.09 -16.61 6.70
C ARG A 208 2.43 -17.55 5.70
N ARG A 209 3.17 -17.96 4.67
CA ARG A 209 2.71 -18.93 3.68
C ARG A 209 2.32 -20.28 4.29
N LEU A 210 3.13 -20.81 5.22
CA LEU A 210 2.80 -22.06 5.91
C LEU A 210 1.53 -21.92 6.76
N GLU A 211 1.32 -20.77 7.41
CA GLU A 211 0.08 -20.50 8.15
C GLU A 211 -1.14 -20.42 7.22
N GLU A 212 -1.00 -19.80 6.05
CA GLU A 212 -2.05 -19.75 5.02
C GLU A 212 -2.41 -21.14 4.49
N GLU A 213 -1.41 -21.97 4.17
CA GLU A 213 -1.63 -23.33 3.66
C GLU A 213 -2.30 -24.25 4.70
N ASN A 214 -2.15 -23.95 6.00
CA ASN A 214 -2.77 -24.70 7.10
C ASN A 214 -4.17 -24.21 7.49
N GLN A 215 -4.66 -23.11 6.90
CA GLN A 215 -6.03 -22.63 7.12
C GLN A 215 -7.02 -23.35 6.19
N GLU A 216 -7.56 -24.48 6.67
CA GLU A 216 -8.73 -25.13 6.05
C GLU A 216 -9.97 -24.26 6.23
N GLU A 217 -10.43 -23.65 5.12
CA GLU A 217 -11.76 -23.05 4.91
C GLU A 217 -12.17 -21.79 5.75
N GLU A 218 -12.41 -20.72 4.99
CA GLU A 218 -13.48 -19.72 5.21
C GLU A 218 -13.31 -18.64 6.29
N TYR A 219 -12.14 -18.02 6.47
CA TYR A 219 -12.06 -16.66 7.06
C TYR A 219 -11.03 -15.77 6.34
N GLU A 220 -11.44 -14.52 6.11
CA GLU A 220 -10.74 -13.47 5.35
C GLU A 220 -9.29 -13.24 5.83
N VAL A 221 -8.35 -13.43 4.90
CA VAL A 221 -6.96 -12.90 4.81
C VAL A 221 -6.07 -13.07 6.07
N PRO A 222 -4.85 -13.64 5.96
CA PRO A 222 -3.88 -13.64 7.04
C PRO A 222 -3.59 -12.21 7.49
N MET A 223 -4.16 -11.84 8.64
CA MET A 223 -4.01 -10.51 9.20
C MET A 223 -2.61 -10.44 9.81
N THR A 224 -1.67 -9.80 9.10
CA THR A 224 -0.37 -9.45 9.66
C THR A 224 -0.59 -8.68 10.96
N ARG A 225 0.02 -9.16 12.04
CA ARG A 225 -0.15 -8.62 13.39
C ARG A 225 0.91 -7.56 13.66
N LEU A 226 0.68 -6.73 14.67
CA LEU A 226 1.69 -5.77 15.12
C LEU A 226 2.93 -6.46 15.70
N SER A 227 2.77 -7.65 16.30
CA SER A 227 3.88 -8.49 16.78
C SER A 227 4.80 -8.91 15.65
N ASP A 228 4.24 -9.24 14.48
CA ASP A 228 4.98 -9.68 13.30
C ASP A 228 5.96 -8.59 12.82
N LEU A 229 5.58 -7.32 12.99
CA LEU A 229 6.43 -6.18 12.67
C LEU A 229 7.61 -6.02 13.64
N GLN A 230 7.45 -6.44 14.90
CA GLN A 230 8.51 -6.38 15.91
C GLN A 230 9.57 -7.46 15.67
N GLU A 231 9.15 -8.64 15.19
CA GLU A 231 10.07 -9.74 14.87
C GLU A 231 11.00 -9.44 13.69
N LEU A 232 10.56 -8.57 12.78
CA LEU A 232 11.34 -8.15 11.61
C LEU A 232 12.37 -7.04 11.88
N ASP A 233 12.52 -6.61 13.14
CA ASP A 233 13.38 -5.47 13.56
C ASP A 233 13.19 -4.23 12.66
N LEU A 234 11.93 -3.97 12.29
CA LEU A 234 11.60 -2.87 11.41
C LEU A 234 11.54 -1.54 12.19
N PRO A 235 11.82 -0.40 11.50
CA PRO A 235 11.60 0.92 12.08
C PRO A 235 10.16 1.12 12.55
N PRO A 236 9.90 2.10 13.44
CA PRO A 236 8.54 2.38 13.90
C PRO A 236 7.62 2.77 12.74
N LEU A 237 6.35 2.41 12.90
CA LEU A 237 5.26 2.81 12.02
C LEU A 237 5.15 4.35 12.00
N LEU A 238 5.14 4.95 10.80
CA LEU A 238 5.04 6.40 10.61
C LEU A 238 3.72 6.77 9.91
N PRO A 239 3.06 7.87 10.31
CA PRO A 239 1.89 8.37 9.60
C PRO A 239 2.30 8.92 8.22
N LEU A 240 1.44 8.71 7.22
CA LEU A 240 1.61 9.24 5.87
C LEU A 240 1.20 10.72 5.77
N ALA A 241 0.41 11.23 6.72
CA ALA A 241 0.02 12.64 6.82
C ALA A 241 0.99 13.48 7.67
N ARG A 242 1.19 14.73 7.25
CA ARG A 242 1.73 15.84 8.06
C ARG A 242 0.92 17.09 7.80
#